data_AF-A0A1G9QJN7-F1
#
_entry.id   AF-A0A1G9QJN7-F1
#
_cell.length_a   1.000
_cell.length_b   1.000
_cell.length_c   1.000
_cell.angle_alpha   90.00
_cell.angle_beta   90.00
_cell.angle_gamma   90.00
#
_symmetry.space_group_name_H-M   'P 1'
#
loop_
_entity.id
_entity.type
_entity.pdbx_description
1 polymer ?
#
loop_
_entity_poly.entity_id
_entity_poly.type
_entity_poly.pdbx_seq_one_letter_code
_entity_poly.pdbx_strand_id
1 'polypeptide(L)'
;MSLTKENIEFIDTYLINTDIQFVDVRMEMVDHIATAVENDMQENNRSFYDTFKYYMVLHKKQLEKDYDRLRKDLQTKSFGILGRKMATYPFVVLFITLWTMLFFLESGFQC
;
A
#
# COMPACT_ATOMS: atom_id res chain seq x y z
N MET A 1 -29.36 8.56 0.21
CA MET A 1 -29.26 7.08 0.33
C MET A 1 -27.94 6.78 1.01
N SER A 2 -27.85 5.68 1.75
CA SER A 2 -26.58 5.21 2.31
C SER A 2 -26.16 3.88 1.68
N LEU A 3 -24.85 3.64 1.59
CA LEU A 3 -24.32 2.38 1.07
C LEU A 3 -24.60 1.22 2.04
N THR A 4 -24.97 0.07 1.48
CA THR A 4 -25.11 -1.17 2.27
C THR A 4 -23.77 -1.89 2.40
N LYS A 5 -23.69 -2.88 3.29
CA LYS A 5 -22.46 -3.69 3.45
C LYS A 5 -22.10 -4.43 2.18
N GLU A 6 -23.10 -4.90 1.43
CA GLU A 6 -22.92 -5.60 0.17
C GLU A 6 -22.28 -4.68 -0.89
N ASN A 7 -22.60 -3.38 -0.88
CA ASN A 7 -21.95 -2.41 -1.77
C ASN A 7 -20.47 -2.21 -1.42
N ILE A 8 -20.13 -2.22 -0.13
CA ILE A 8 -18.75 -2.10 0.34
C ILE A 8 -17.95 -3.35 -0.04
N GLU A 9 -18.53 -4.54 0.18
CA GLU A 9 -17.93 -5.81 -0.24
C GLU A 9 -17.76 -5.89 -1.76
N PHE A 10 -18.71 -5.33 -2.53
CA PHE A 10 -18.60 -5.22 -3.98
C PHE A 10 -17.40 -4.35 -4.39
N ILE A 11 -17.19 -3.20 -3.74
CA ILE A 11 -16.04 -2.33 -4.01
C ILE A 11 -14.74 -3.08 -3.68
N ASP A 12 -14.61 -3.70 -2.51
CA ASP A 12 -13.40 -4.44 -2.13
C ASP A 12 -13.10 -5.58 -3.12
N THR A 13 -14.12 -6.35 -3.48
CA THR A 13 -13.99 -7.45 -4.47
C THR A 13 -13.53 -6.93 -5.83
N TYR A 14 -14.06 -5.79 -6.28
CA TYR A 14 -13.62 -5.15 -7.52
C TYR A 14 -12.14 -4.73 -7.46
N LEU A 15 -11.70 -4.14 -6.34
CA LEU A 15 -10.30 -3.71 -6.16
C LEU A 15 -9.35 -4.91 -6.12
N ILE A 16 -9.74 -6.01 -5.46
CA ILE A 16 -8.97 -7.27 -5.47
C ILE A 16 -8.79 -7.78 -6.91
N ASN A 17 -9.86 -7.78 -7.70
CA ASN A 17 -9.83 -8.23 -9.10
C ASN A 17 -9.03 -7.30 -10.03
N THR A 18 -8.71 -6.07 -9.59
CA THR A 18 -7.92 -5.09 -10.35
C THR A 18 -6.47 -5.00 -9.88
N ASP A 19 -5.97 -6.04 -9.20
CA ASP A 19 -4.58 -6.22 -8.78
C ASP A 19 -4.10 -5.27 -7.66
N ILE A 20 -5.05 -4.70 -6.92
CA ILE A 20 -4.76 -3.92 -5.72
C ILE A 20 -4.69 -4.92 -4.56
N GLN A 21 -3.50 -5.43 -4.27
CA GLN A 21 -3.34 -6.59 -3.36
C GLN A 21 -3.14 -6.22 -1.89
N PHE A 22 -2.62 -5.02 -1.60
CA PHE A 22 -2.29 -4.61 -0.23
C PHE A 22 -3.55 -4.25 0.56
N VAL A 23 -3.80 -4.95 1.67
CA VAL A 23 -5.01 -4.79 2.50
C VAL A 23 -5.14 -3.38 3.06
N ASP A 24 -4.06 -2.82 3.60
CA ASP A 24 -4.08 -1.46 4.19
C ASP A 24 -4.40 -0.39 3.13
N VAL A 25 -3.90 -0.58 1.90
CA VAL A 25 -4.17 0.31 0.77
C VAL A 25 -5.62 0.16 0.30
N ARG A 26 -6.11 -1.07 0.20
CA ARG A 26 -7.50 -1.33 -0.17
C ARG A 26 -8.48 -0.74 0.82
N MET A 27 -8.22 -0.85 2.12
CA MET A 27 -9.10 -0.29 3.15
C MET A 27 -9.29 1.22 2.96
N GLU A 28 -8.20 1.95 2.71
CA GLU A 28 -8.25 3.39 2.42
C GLU A 28 -8.97 3.68 1.10
N MET A 29 -8.68 2.91 0.05
CA MET A 29 -9.33 3.09 -1.26
C MET A 29 -10.83 2.79 -1.21
N VAL A 30 -11.25 1.76 -0.47
CA VAL A 30 -12.66 1.42 -0.27
C VAL A 30 -13.37 2.58 0.43
N ASP A 31 -12.79 3.13 1.50
CA ASP A 31 -13.37 4.26 2.24
C ASP A 31 -13.52 5.51 1.34
N HIS A 32 -12.46 5.84 0.59
CA HIS A 32 -12.47 6.95 -0.35
C HIS A 32 -13.52 6.77 -1.47
N ILE A 33 -13.58 5.59 -2.09
CA ILE A 33 -14.53 5.29 -3.17
C ILE A 33 -15.96 5.25 -2.64
N ALA A 34 -16.19 4.63 -1.49
CA ALA A 34 -17.50 4.54 -0.87
C ALA A 34 -18.05 5.95 -0.56
N THR A 35 -17.24 6.81 0.03
CA THR A 35 -17.62 8.20 0.33
C THR A 35 -17.95 8.98 -0.93
N ALA A 36 -17.12 8.87 -1.98
CA ALA A 36 -17.36 9.57 -3.24
C ALA A 36 -18.64 9.09 -3.94
N VAL A 37 -18.84 7.76 -4.01
CA VAL A 37 -20.03 7.18 -4.63
C VAL A 37 -21.29 7.51 -3.82
N GLU A 38 -21.24 7.49 -2.49
CA GLU A 38 -22.38 7.86 -1.64
C GLU A 38 -22.80 9.31 -1.86
N ASN A 39 -21.83 10.24 -1.93
CA ASN A 39 -22.08 11.64 -2.23
C ASN A 39 -22.72 11.83 -3.62
N ASP A 40 -22.14 11.20 -4.64
CA ASP A 40 -22.65 11.27 -6.02
C ASP A 40 -24.06 10.68 -6.14
N MET A 41 -24.35 9.60 -5.41
CA MET A 41 -25.68 8.99 -5.34
C MET A 41 -26.70 9.94 -4.69
N GLN A 42 -26.31 10.67 -3.65
CA GLN A 42 -27.18 11.64 -2.98
C GLN A 42 -27.47 12.85 -3.85
N GLU A 43 -26.46 13.35 -4.58
CA GLU A 43 -26.59 14.52 -5.43
C GLU A 43 -27.38 14.22 -6.72
N ASN A 44 -27.14 13.06 -7.33
CA ASN A 44 -27.69 12.73 -8.65
C ASN A 44 -28.87 11.75 -8.62
N ASN A 45 -29.24 11.24 -7.44
CA ASN A 45 -30.30 10.24 -7.23
C ASN A 45 -30.21 9.04 -8.18
N ARG A 46 -28.98 8.56 -8.41
CA ARG A 46 -28.66 7.43 -9.30
C ARG A 46 -28.50 6.13 -8.52
N SER A 47 -28.58 5.00 -9.23
CA SER A 47 -28.28 3.70 -8.66
C SER A 47 -26.80 3.62 -8.24
N PHE A 48 -26.51 2.79 -7.24
CA PHE A 48 -25.15 2.53 -6.79
C PHE A 48 -24.24 2.08 -7.94
N TYR A 49 -24.68 1.07 -8.70
CA TYR A 49 -23.86 0.47 -9.74
C TYR A 49 -23.50 1.45 -10.84
N ASP A 50 -24.45 2.28 -11.29
CA ASP A 50 -24.20 3.27 -12.33
C ASP A 50 -23.25 4.37 -11.84
N THR A 51 -23.43 4.81 -10.60
CA THR A 51 -22.58 5.84 -9.97
C THR A 51 -21.17 5.32 -9.76
N PHE A 52 -21.03 4.12 -9.20
CA PHE A 52 -19.75 3.43 -9.04
C PHE A 52 -19.03 3.26 -10.38
N LYS A 53 -19.72 2.72 -11.40
CA LYS A 53 -19.12 2.49 -12.71
C LYS A 53 -18.66 3.81 -13.34
N TYR A 54 -19.47 4.85 -13.26
CA TYR A 54 -19.13 6.18 -13.74
C TYR A 54 -17.88 6.72 -13.03
N TYR A 55 -17.87 6.65 -11.69
CA TYR A 55 -16.76 7.10 -10.86
C TYR A 55 -15.45 6.38 -11.22
N MET A 56 -15.48 5.05 -11.35
CA MET A 56 -14.29 4.25 -11.68
C MET A 56 -13.74 4.55 -13.07
N VAL A 57 -14.60 4.81 -14.05
CA VAL A 57 -14.17 5.19 -15.41
C VAL A 57 -13.56 6.59 -15.42
N LEU A 58 -14.20 7.55 -14.75
CA LEU A 58 -13.74 8.93 -14.71
C LEU A 58 -12.39 9.07 -13.98
N HIS A 59 -12.23 8.33 -12.88
CA HIS A 59 -11.07 8.44 -11.98
C HIS A 59 -10.01 7.37 -12.20
N LYS A 60 -10.08 6.53 -13.24
CA LYS A 60 -9.15 5.42 -13.47
C LYS A 60 -7.67 5.82 -13.33
N LYS A 61 -7.26 6.90 -14.01
CA LYS A 61 -5.87 7.40 -13.96
C LYS A 61 -5.48 7.93 -12.58
N GLN A 62 -6.44 8.44 -11.83
CA GLN A 62 -6.22 8.97 -10.49
C GLN A 62 -6.08 7.81 -9.49
N LEU A 63 -6.93 6.79 -9.59
CA LEU A 63 -6.85 5.54 -8.81
C LEU A 63 -5.50 4.85 -8.97
N GLU A 64 -4.97 4.74 -10.20
CA GLU A 64 -3.63 4.19 -10.46
C GLU A 64 -2.53 5.00 -9.76
N LYS A 65 -2.61 6.34 -9.83
CA LYS A 65 -1.64 7.23 -9.16
C LYS A 65 -1.73 7.17 -7.64
N ASP A 66 -2.94 7.11 -7.11
CA ASP A 66 -3.17 7.06 -5.67
C ASP A 66 -2.69 5.71 -5.11
N TYR A 67 -2.94 4.61 -5.81
CA TYR A 67 -2.37 3.31 -5.48
C TYR A 67 -0.83 3.34 -5.42
N ASP A 68 -0.18 3.89 -6.44
CA ASP A 68 1.28 4.02 -6.49
C ASP A 68 1.83 4.92 -5.37
N ARG A 69 1.12 6.00 -5.06
CA ARG A 69 1.48 6.92 -3.99
C ARG A 69 1.36 6.24 -2.63
N LEU A 70 0.23 5.59 -2.35
CA LEU A 70 -0.02 4.88 -1.09
C LEU A 70 1.00 3.76 -0.90
N ARG A 71 1.28 2.98 -1.95
CA ARG A 71 2.30 1.94 -1.94
C ARG A 71 3.69 2.50 -1.58
N LYS A 72 4.10 3.62 -2.19
CA LYS A 72 5.40 4.24 -1.91
C LYS A 72 5.49 4.77 -0.48
N ASP A 73 4.42 5.39 0.02
CA ASP A 73 4.38 5.91 1.39
C ASP A 73 4.48 4.80 2.44
N LEU A 74 3.80 3.67 2.21
CA LEU A 74 3.93 2.49 3.06
C LEU A 74 5.35 1.91 3.01
N GLN A 75 5.93 1.80 1.82
CA GLN A 75 7.29 1.30 1.66
C GLN A 75 8.32 2.21 2.37
N THR A 76 8.27 3.52 2.17
CA THR A 76 9.22 4.44 2.81
C THR A 76 9.10 4.43 4.33
N LYS A 77 7.88 4.35 4.87
CA LYS A 77 7.66 4.19 6.32
C LYS A 77 8.24 2.88 6.86
N SER A 78 7.95 1.75 6.22
CA SER A 78 8.48 0.44 6.63
C SER A 78 10.01 0.39 6.57
N PHE A 79 10.62 0.87 5.48
CA PHE A 79 12.08 0.93 5.34
C PHE A 79 12.73 1.87 6.36
N GLY A 80 12.10 3.01 6.68
CA GLY A 80 12.60 3.92 7.71
C GLY A 80 12.64 3.28 9.12
N ILE A 81 11.61 2.52 9.48
CA ILE A 81 11.56 1.77 10.75
C ILE A 81 12.63 0.67 10.77
N LEU A 82 12.72 -0.09 9.67
CA LEU A 82 13.69 -1.18 9.52
C LEU A 82 15.13 -0.65 9.66
N GLY A 83 15.46 0.44 8.97
CA GLY A 83 16.79 1.06 9.03
C GLY A 83 17.18 1.51 10.44
N ARG A 84 16.24 2.12 11.19
CA ARG A 84 16.50 2.50 12.59
C ARG A 84 16.75 1.29 13.50
N LYS A 85 16.08 0.17 13.26
CA LYS A 85 16.31 -1.08 14.01
C LYS A 85 17.64 -1.74 13.64
N MET A 86 18.05 -1.67 12.38
CA MET A 86 19.36 -2.16 11.94
C MET A 86 20.52 -1.29 12.46
N ALA A 87 20.32 0.01 12.66
CA ALA A 87 21.32 0.91 13.24
C ALA A 87 21.50 0.76 14.77
N THR A 88 20.92 -0.28 15.37
CA THR A 88 21.13 -0.57 16.79
C THR A 88 22.49 -1.21 17.02
N TYR A 89 23.09 -0.95 18.19
CA TYR A 89 24.41 -1.44 18.57
C TYR A 89 24.67 -2.94 18.30
N PRO A 90 23.75 -3.90 18.60
CA PRO A 90 24.03 -5.32 18.35
C PRO A 90 24.23 -5.64 16.86
N PHE A 91 23.51 -4.97 15.95
CA PHE A 91 23.66 -5.17 14.50
C PHE A 91 24.97 -4.55 13.97
N VAL A 92 25.34 -3.37 14.47
CA VAL A 92 26.60 -2.70 14.10
C VAL A 92 27.80 -3.52 14.55
N VAL A 93 27.77 -4.03 15.79
CA VAL A 93 28.85 -4.90 16.31
C VAL A 93 28.96 -6.18 15.49
N LEU A 94 27.84 -6.83 15.17
CA LEU A 94 27.83 -8.04 14.34
C LEU A 94 28.41 -7.79 12.94
N PHE A 95 28.13 -6.62 12.35
CA PHE A 95 28.71 -6.22 11.07
C PHE A 95 30.23 -6.02 11.17
N ILE A 96 30.70 -5.37 12.23
CA ILE A 96 32.13 -5.14 12.46
C ILE A 96 32.85 -6.47 12.68
N THR A 97 32.29 -7.39 13.48
CA THR A 97 32.91 -8.69 13.74
C THR A 97 32.94 -9.58 12.51
N LEU A 98 31.89 -9.57 11.68
CA LEU A 98 31.90 -10.26 10.39
C LEU A 98 32.91 -9.66 9.43
N TRP A 99 33.00 -8.33 9.36
CA TRP A 99 33.94 -7.65 8.49
C TRP A 99 35.39 -7.93 8.87
N THR A 100 35.73 -7.91 10.17
CA THR A 100 37.07 -8.27 10.63
C THR A 100 37.37 -9.74 10.37
N MET A 101 36.42 -10.65 10.63
CA MET A 101 36.60 -12.07 10.33
C MET A 101 36.90 -12.33 8.85
N LEU A 102 36.16 -11.67 7.94
CA LEU A 102 36.39 -11.77 6.49
C LEU A 102 37.75 -11.21 6.08
N PHE A 103 38.15 -10.07 6.62
CA PHE A 103 39.47 -9.48 6.37
C PHE A 103 40.60 -10.43 6.79
N PHE A 104 40.47 -11.07 7.95
CA PHE A 104 41.45 -12.07 8.42
C PHE A 104 41.48 -13.31 7.51
N LEU A 105 40.33 -13.75 6.99
CA LEU A 105 40.22 -14.87 6.04
C LEU A 105 40.91 -14.57 4.70
N GLU A 106 40.77 -13.36 4.16
CA GLU A 106 41.47 -12.94 2.94
C GLU A 106 42.98 -12.81 3.16
N SER A 107 43.40 -12.17 4.25
CA SER A 107 44.83 -12.02 4.58
C SER A 107 45.54 -13.34 4.89
N GLY A 108 44.79 -14.36 5.36
CA GLY A 108 45.31 -15.72 5.60
C GLY A 108 45.43 -16.58 4.34
N PHE A 109 44.85 -16.17 3.21
CA PHE A 109 44.89 -16.89 1.93
C PHE A 109 46.07 -16.48 1.03
N GLN A 110 46.89 -15.52 1.46
CA GLN A 110 48.04 -14.96 0.71
C GLN A 110 49.41 -15.57 1.06
N CYS A 111 49.44 -16.76 1.66
CA CYS A 111 50.67 -17.56 1.86
C CYS A 111 50.77 -18.71 0.86
#